data_AF-A0A510HJI7-F1
#
_entry.id   AF-A0A510HJI7-F1
#
_cell.length_a   1.000
_cell.length_b   1.000
_cell.length_c   1.000
_cell.angle_alpha   90.00
_cell.angle_beta   90.00
_cell.angle_gamma   90.00
#
_symmetry.space_group_name_H-M   'P 1'
#
loop_
_entity.id
_entity.type
_entity.pdbx_description
1 polymer ?
#
loop_
_entity_poly.entity_id
_entity_poly.type
_entity_poly.pdbx_seq_one_letter_code
_entity_poly.pdbx_strand_id
1 'polypeptide(L)'
;MLRAYILPIIVAELALFLVGRSVLPDERMLPAALAVLVVVPALVFAVRRWTGSLSYRMRRLSPEQIISHRPPPEDAERTPEELADSIVERTGEIRRALADSPSEVRVEMCAMGYRACANDMITLTHRINEELKTAGPVRKMRLRRARNRAIEALSATRESLPPGALRTTRQEHQ
;
A
#
# COMPACT_ATOMS: atom_id res chain seq x y z
N MET A 1 -6.82 0.30 11.26
CA MET A 1 -7.11 -0.77 10.29
C MET A 1 -6.78 -2.17 10.81
N LEU A 2 -5.63 -2.45 11.44
CA LEU A 2 -5.31 -3.80 11.98
C LEU A 2 -6.42 -4.41 12.88
N ARG A 3 -6.99 -3.66 13.84
CA ARG A 3 -8.04 -4.17 14.74
C ARG A 3 -9.33 -4.63 14.04
N ALA A 4 -9.71 -3.99 12.93
CA ALA A 4 -10.93 -4.36 12.19
C ALA A 4 -10.76 -5.67 11.40
N TYR A 5 -9.52 -6.11 11.18
CA TYR A 5 -9.19 -7.29 10.38
C TYR A 5 -8.65 -8.45 11.24
N ILE A 6 -8.04 -8.15 12.38
CA ILE A 6 -7.69 -9.17 13.38
C ILE A 6 -8.95 -9.89 13.87
N LEU A 7 -10.02 -9.14 14.14
CA LEU A 7 -11.24 -9.72 14.71
C LEU A 7 -11.91 -10.77 13.78
N PRO A 8 -12.14 -10.51 12.48
CA PRO A 8 -12.68 -11.54 11.58
C PRO A 8 -11.70 -12.69 11.32
N ILE A 9 -10.38 -12.46 11.32
CA ILE A 9 -9.38 -13.53 11.18
C ILE A 9 -9.43 -14.46 12.40
N ILE A 10 -9.42 -13.91 13.61
CA ILE A 10 -9.54 -14.69 14.85
C ILE A 10 -10.87 -15.43 14.89
N VAL A 11 -11.99 -14.80 14.50
CA VAL A 11 -13.31 -15.45 14.47
C VAL A 11 -13.33 -16.62 13.47
N ALA A 12 -12.71 -16.46 12.29
CA ALA A 12 -12.62 -17.52 11.29
C ALA A 12 -11.73 -18.68 11.76
N GLU A 13 -10.58 -18.39 12.38
CA GLU A 13 -9.69 -19.40 12.96
C GLU A 13 -10.38 -20.16 14.11
N LEU A 14 -11.09 -19.44 14.99
CA LEU A 14 -11.83 -20.02 16.11
C LEU A 14 -12.96 -20.94 15.62
N ALA A 15 -13.69 -20.50 14.59
CA ALA A 15 -14.75 -21.31 13.97
C ALA A 15 -14.19 -22.58 13.32
N LEU A 16 -13.09 -22.49 12.57
CA LEU A 16 -12.43 -23.66 11.98
C LEU A 16 -11.91 -24.63 13.05
N PHE A 17 -11.35 -24.11 14.14
CA PHE A 17 -10.85 -24.91 15.25
C PHE A 17 -11.98 -25.65 15.98
N LEU A 18 -13.11 -24.98 16.23
CA LEU A 18 -14.29 -25.58 16.86
C LEU A 18 -14.92 -26.68 15.99
N VAL A 19 -15.02 -26.45 14.67
CA VAL A 19 -15.51 -27.47 13.72
C VAL A 19 -14.53 -28.64 13.63
N GLY A 20 -13.22 -28.37 13.56
CA GLY A 20 -12.18 -29.40 13.52
C GLY A 20 -12.21 -30.33 14.73
N ARG A 21 -12.46 -29.80 15.93
CA ARG A 21 -12.60 -30.58 17.16
C ARG A 21 -13.76 -31.59 17.12
N SER A 22 -14.82 -31.32 16.35
CA SER A 22 -15.97 -32.23 16.23
C SER A 22 -15.77 -33.35 15.21
N VAL A 23 -14.78 -33.24 14.32
CA VAL A 23 -14.59 -34.12 13.16
C VAL A 23 -13.27 -34.90 13.21
N LEU A 24 -12.24 -34.36 13.86
CA LEU A 24 -10.89 -34.95 13.88
C LEU A 24 -10.61 -35.70 15.20
N PRO A 25 -9.99 -36.89 15.14
CA PRO A 25 -9.46 -37.57 16.32
C PRO A 25 -8.35 -36.73 16.97
N ASP A 26 -8.23 -36.79 18.30
CA ASP A 26 -7.37 -35.92 19.13
C ASP A 26 -5.91 -35.84 18.64
N GLU A 27 -5.40 -36.95 18.07
CA GLU A 27 -4.04 -37.06 17.55
C GLU A 27 -3.74 -36.12 16.37
N ARG A 28 -4.78 -35.67 15.64
CA ARG A 28 -4.67 -34.79 14.46
C ARG A 28 -5.08 -33.35 14.74
N MET A 29 -5.57 -33.03 15.93
CA MET A 29 -6.01 -31.67 16.28
C MET A 29 -4.85 -30.67 16.30
N LEU A 30 -3.72 -31.07 16.87
CA LEU A 30 -2.56 -30.19 17.05
C LEU A 30 -1.91 -29.74 15.72
N PRO A 31 -1.62 -30.65 14.76
CA PRO A 31 -1.12 -30.23 13.45
C PRO A 31 -2.17 -29.47 12.64
N ALA A 32 -3.46 -29.81 12.76
CA ALA A 32 -4.53 -29.09 12.08
C ALA A 32 -4.69 -27.65 12.59
N ALA A 33 -4.62 -27.43 13.90
CA ALA A 33 -4.68 -26.09 14.48
C ALA A 33 -3.51 -25.20 14.04
N LEU A 34 -2.30 -25.76 14.01
CA LEU A 34 -1.10 -25.08 13.53
C LEU A 34 -1.21 -24.72 12.04
N ALA A 35 -1.74 -25.63 11.22
CA ALA A 35 -1.98 -25.38 9.81
C ALA A 35 -2.97 -24.23 9.58
N VAL A 36 -4.08 -24.20 10.33
CA VAL A 36 -5.09 -23.13 10.22
C VAL A 36 -4.49 -21.76 10.55
N LEU A 37 -3.70 -21.66 11.63
CA LEU A 37 -3.09 -20.41 12.09
C LEU A 37 -2.08 -19.81 11.09
N VAL A 38 -1.54 -20.62 10.18
CA VAL A 38 -0.59 -20.16 9.15
C VAL A 38 -1.29 -19.95 7.80
N VAL A 39 -2.15 -20.88 7.41
CA VAL A 39 -2.79 -20.89 6.08
C VAL A 39 -3.82 -19.78 5.95
N VAL A 40 -4.64 -19.53 6.98
CA VAL A 40 -5.68 -18.48 6.93
C VAL A 40 -5.08 -17.08 6.73
N PRO A 41 -4.09 -16.62 7.53
CA PRO A 41 -3.49 -15.31 7.30
C PRO A 41 -2.71 -15.22 5.98
N ALA A 42 -2.04 -16.31 5.57
CA ALA A 42 -1.34 -16.35 4.28
C ALA A 42 -2.32 -16.21 3.09
N LEU A 43 -3.46 -16.90 3.14
CA LEU A 43 -4.51 -16.82 2.12
C LEU A 43 -5.11 -15.41 2.06
N VAL A 44 -5.43 -14.81 3.21
CA VAL A 44 -5.96 -13.44 3.28
C VAL A 44 -4.95 -12.44 2.70
N PHE A 45 -3.66 -12.60 2.99
CA PHE A 45 -2.60 -11.77 2.44
C PHE A 45 -2.49 -11.92 0.91
N ALA A 46 -2.54 -13.16 0.40
CA ALA A 46 -2.49 -13.45 -1.02
C ALA A 46 -3.71 -12.89 -1.78
N VAL A 47 -4.92 -13.11 -1.26
CA VAL A 47 -6.16 -12.58 -1.84
C VAL A 47 -6.12 -11.06 -1.88
N ARG A 48 -5.69 -10.39 -0.80
CA ARG A 48 -5.53 -8.93 -0.81
C ARG A 48 -4.56 -8.44 -1.86
N ARG A 49 -3.42 -9.13 -2.01
CA ARG A 49 -2.42 -8.81 -3.03
C ARG A 49 -3.00 -8.94 -4.44
N TRP A 50 -3.89 -9.90 -4.67
CA TRP A 50 -4.55 -10.11 -5.96
C TRP A 50 -5.70 -9.13 -6.20
N THR A 51 -6.54 -8.84 -5.20
CA THR A 51 -7.64 -7.88 -5.38
C THR A 51 -7.12 -6.45 -5.62
N GLY A 52 -6.00 -6.07 -4.99
CA GLY A 52 -5.32 -4.81 -5.30
C GLY A 52 -4.88 -4.72 -6.76
N SER A 53 -4.35 -5.82 -7.33
CA SER A 53 -3.92 -5.86 -8.74
C SER A 53 -5.08 -5.93 -9.74
N LEU A 54 -6.27 -6.39 -9.33
CA LEU A 54 -7.48 -6.39 -10.15
C LEU A 54 -8.16 -5.01 -10.19
N SER A 55 -8.27 -4.33 -9.05
CA SER A 55 -8.70 -2.93 -8.99
C SER A 55 -7.80 -2.01 -9.84
N TYR A 56 -6.50 -2.33 -9.89
CA TYR A 56 -5.52 -1.70 -10.79
C TYR A 56 -5.83 -1.95 -12.27
N ARG A 57 -6.21 -3.18 -12.65
CA ARG A 57 -6.53 -3.50 -14.06
C ARG A 57 -7.79 -2.76 -14.54
N MET A 58 -8.73 -2.49 -13.63
CA MET A 58 -9.91 -1.66 -13.91
C MET A 58 -9.63 -0.15 -13.96
N ARG A 59 -8.51 0.32 -13.40
CA ARG A 59 -8.08 1.74 -13.42
C ARG A 59 -7.13 2.08 -14.58
N ARG A 60 -7.04 1.26 -15.62
CA ARG A 60 -6.34 1.65 -16.84
C ARG A 60 -7.11 2.77 -17.53
N LEU A 61 -6.61 4.00 -17.34
CA LEU A 61 -7.09 5.18 -18.04
C LEU A 61 -6.90 4.99 -19.54
N SER A 62 -7.99 5.08 -20.31
CA SER A 62 -7.89 5.21 -21.78
C SER A 62 -7.46 6.63 -22.14
N PRO A 63 -6.80 6.85 -23.30
CA PRO A 63 -6.38 8.19 -23.74
C PRO A 63 -7.54 9.21 -23.75
N GLU A 64 -8.75 8.76 -24.06
CA GLU A 64 -9.96 9.58 -24.09
C GLU A 64 -10.39 10.03 -22.69
N GLN A 65 -10.15 9.19 -21.66
CA GLN A 65 -10.47 9.52 -20.27
C GLN A 65 -9.56 10.62 -19.70
N ILE A 66 -8.34 10.77 -20.23
CA ILE A 66 -7.38 11.82 -19.81
C ILE A 66 -7.87 13.20 -20.23
N ILE A 67 -8.45 13.32 -21.42
CA ILE A 67 -8.92 14.60 -21.99
C ILE A 67 -10.22 15.05 -21.32
N SER A 68 -11.08 14.11 -20.93
CA SER A 68 -12.34 14.41 -20.23
C SER A 68 -12.21 14.53 -18.70
N HIS A 69 -11.03 14.27 -18.14
CA HIS A 69 -10.86 14.31 -16.68
C HIS A 69 -10.82 15.76 -16.19
N ARG A 70 -11.97 16.27 -15.76
CA ARG A 70 -11.98 17.30 -14.74
C ARG A 70 -11.44 16.63 -13.47
N PRO A 71 -10.30 17.06 -12.90
CA PRO A 71 -9.83 16.47 -11.67
C PRO A 71 -10.98 16.59 -10.66
N PRO A 72 -11.36 15.48 -9.98
CA PRO A 72 -12.19 15.59 -8.80
C PRO A 72 -11.55 16.64 -7.86
N PRO A 73 -12.27 17.21 -6.89
CA PRO A 73 -11.60 17.89 -5.78
C PRO A 73 -10.71 16.87 -5.05
N GLU A 74 -9.49 16.65 -5.56
CA GLU A 74 -8.68 15.43 -5.37
C GLU A 74 -8.13 15.28 -3.95
N ASP A 75 -8.32 16.28 -3.11
CA ASP A 75 -7.68 16.36 -1.80
C ASP A 75 -8.63 16.41 -0.61
N ALA A 76 -9.93 16.61 -0.80
CA ALA A 76 -10.84 16.86 0.32
C ALA A 76 -11.30 15.59 1.07
N GLU A 77 -11.29 14.41 0.42
CA GLU A 77 -11.99 13.24 0.97
C GLU A 77 -11.10 12.11 1.50
N ARG A 78 -9.81 12.06 1.12
CA ARG A 78 -8.92 10.98 1.60
C ARG A 78 -8.39 11.27 2.99
N THR A 79 -8.56 10.31 3.89
CA THR A 79 -7.93 10.31 5.20
C THR A 79 -6.40 10.25 5.06
N PRO A 80 -5.63 10.75 6.05
CA PRO A 80 -4.18 10.67 6.00
C PRO A 80 -3.65 9.23 5.90
N GLU A 81 -4.35 8.26 6.48
CA GLU A 81 -4.01 6.85 6.34
C GLU A 81 -4.18 6.34 4.89
N GLU A 82 -5.26 6.71 4.21
CA GLU A 82 -5.48 6.31 2.82
C GLU A 82 -4.46 6.95 1.87
N LEU A 83 -4.08 8.20 2.13
CA LEU A 83 -3.01 8.85 1.38
C LEU A 83 -1.66 8.15 1.62
N ALA A 84 -1.35 7.77 2.87
CA ALA A 84 -0.17 7.00 3.18
C ALA A 84 -0.17 5.62 2.50
N ASP A 85 -1.29 4.91 2.52
CA ASP A 85 -1.42 3.61 1.86
C ASP A 85 -1.26 3.73 0.33
N SER A 86 -1.81 4.78 -0.28
CA SER A 86 -1.62 5.06 -1.71
C SER A 86 -0.16 5.37 -2.07
N ILE A 87 0.58 6.09 -1.21
CA ILE A 87 2.02 6.32 -1.42
C ILE A 87 2.77 5.01 -1.36
N VAL A 88 2.52 4.17 -0.34
CA VAL A 88 3.16 2.85 -0.19
C VAL A 88 2.88 1.94 -1.39
N GLU A 89 1.64 1.94 -1.89
CA GLU A 89 1.26 1.13 -3.04
C GLU A 89 1.99 1.56 -4.32
N ARG A 90 1.92 2.85 -4.67
CA ARG A 90 2.55 3.40 -5.88
C ARG A 90 4.07 3.29 -5.85
N THR A 91 4.70 3.54 -4.70
CA THR A 91 6.16 3.36 -4.54
C THR A 91 6.55 1.89 -4.68
N GLY A 92 5.75 0.98 -4.14
CA GLY A 92 5.92 -0.46 -4.34
C GLY A 92 5.75 -0.91 -5.80
N GLU A 93 4.93 -0.23 -6.60
CA GLU A 93 4.80 -0.46 -8.04
C GLU A 93 6.01 0.03 -8.82
N ILE A 94 6.48 1.24 -8.51
CA ILE A 94 7.71 1.81 -9.11
C ILE A 94 8.87 0.85 -8.89
N ARG A 95 9.06 0.36 -7.66
CA ARG A 95 10.13 -0.59 -7.36
C ARG A 95 10.01 -1.90 -8.13
N ARG A 96 8.79 -2.41 -8.32
CA ARG A 96 8.55 -3.61 -9.15
C ARG A 96 8.90 -3.35 -10.61
N ALA A 97 8.45 -2.22 -11.16
CA ALA A 97 8.76 -1.83 -12.54
C ALA A 97 10.26 -1.62 -12.78
N LEU A 98 11.01 -1.19 -11.75
CA LEU A 98 12.46 -1.04 -11.81
C LEU A 98 13.23 -2.37 -11.70
N ALA A 99 12.63 -3.40 -11.11
CA ALA A 99 13.26 -4.72 -11.00
C ALA A 99 13.23 -5.52 -12.32
N ASP A 100 12.25 -5.26 -13.19
CA ASP A 100 12.00 -6.01 -14.43
C ASP A 100 12.87 -5.52 -15.63
N SER A 101 14.15 -5.22 -15.40
CA SER A 101 15.10 -4.71 -16.42
C SER A 101 14.54 -3.55 -17.27
N PRO A 102 14.34 -2.36 -16.67
CA PRO A 102 13.64 -1.24 -17.30
C PRO A 102 14.46 -0.58 -18.42
N SER A 103 13.78 -0.15 -19.49
CA SER A 103 14.36 0.78 -20.48
C SER A 103 14.60 2.17 -19.86
N GLU A 104 15.45 2.98 -20.48
CA GLU A 104 15.77 4.34 -20.03
C GLU A 104 14.51 5.22 -19.87
N VAL A 105 13.62 5.21 -20.88
CA VAL A 105 12.32 5.88 -20.81
C VAL A 105 11.49 5.40 -19.62
N ARG A 106 11.52 4.10 -19.30
CA ARG A 106 10.78 3.55 -18.15
C ARG A 106 11.38 4.02 -16.83
N VAL A 107 12.70 4.16 -16.76
CA VAL A 107 13.39 4.74 -15.59
C VAL A 107 12.97 6.19 -15.38
N GLU A 108 12.90 7.00 -16.43
CA GLU A 108 12.44 8.40 -16.34
C GLU A 108 10.97 8.50 -15.88
N MET A 109 10.09 7.66 -16.43
CA MET A 109 8.70 7.57 -16.00
C MET A 109 8.58 7.16 -14.53
N CYS A 110 9.40 6.20 -14.08
CA CYS A 110 9.47 5.80 -12.68
C CYS A 110 9.97 6.94 -11.78
N ALA A 111 10.95 7.72 -12.24
CA ALA A 111 11.46 8.89 -11.52
C ALA A 111 10.39 10.00 -11.42
N MET A 112 9.60 10.25 -12.47
CA MET A 112 8.45 11.16 -12.42
C MET A 112 7.39 10.67 -11.41
N GLY A 113 7.03 9.39 -11.45
CA GLY A 113 6.12 8.79 -10.48
C GLY A 113 6.62 8.89 -9.04
N TYR A 114 7.93 8.70 -8.83
CA TYR A 114 8.57 8.89 -7.53
C TYR A 114 8.44 10.34 -7.04
N ARG A 115 8.68 11.33 -7.90
CA ARG A 115 8.52 12.76 -7.56
C ARG A 115 7.08 13.09 -7.19
N ALA A 116 6.10 12.54 -7.90
CA ALA A 116 4.69 12.69 -7.54
C ALA A 116 4.39 12.10 -6.14
N CYS A 117 4.90 10.91 -5.84
CA CYS A 117 4.76 10.31 -4.50
C CYS A 117 5.45 11.14 -3.41
N ALA A 118 6.59 11.77 -3.72
CA ALA A 118 7.28 12.67 -2.80
C ALA A 118 6.48 13.96 -2.56
N ASN A 119 5.80 14.51 -3.57
CA ASN A 119 4.88 15.62 -3.39
C ASN A 119 3.68 15.24 -2.51
N ASP A 120 3.11 14.06 -2.72
CA ASP A 120 2.01 13.57 -1.88
C ASP A 120 2.45 13.34 -0.42
N MET A 121 3.74 13.08 -0.18
CA MET A 121 4.30 13.00 1.16
C MET A 121 4.30 14.37 1.88
N ILE A 122 4.41 15.48 1.14
CA ILE A 122 4.26 16.84 1.68
C ILE A 122 2.82 17.04 2.13
N THR A 123 1.85 16.72 1.27
CA THR A 123 0.42 16.78 1.58
C THR A 123 0.07 15.91 2.79
N LEU A 124 0.57 14.67 2.84
CA LEU A 124 0.38 13.76 3.96
C LEU A 124 0.94 14.35 5.26
N THR A 125 2.13 14.93 5.22
CA THR A 125 2.75 15.54 6.39
C THR A 125 1.93 16.72 6.89
N HIS A 126 1.44 17.57 6.00
CA HIS A 126 0.57 18.69 6.36
C HIS A 126 -0.73 18.21 7.03
N ARG A 127 -1.45 17.26 6.42
CA ARG A 127 -2.70 16.73 6.99
C ARG A 127 -2.50 16.03 8.33
N ILE A 128 -1.43 15.25 8.47
CA ILE A 128 -1.08 14.64 9.75
C ILE A 128 -0.82 15.71 10.79
N ASN A 129 -0.07 16.76 10.47
CA ASN A 129 0.22 17.82 11.43
C ASN A 129 -1.03 18.57 11.87
N GLU A 130 -1.97 18.84 10.96
CA GLU A 130 -3.26 19.43 11.31
C GLU A 130 -4.09 18.50 12.21
N GLU A 131 -4.18 17.22 11.88
CA GLU A 131 -4.95 16.26 12.68
C GLU A 131 -4.30 15.97 14.04
N LEU A 132 -2.97 16.01 14.13
CA LEU A 132 -2.24 15.83 15.39
C LEU A 132 -2.58 16.90 16.44
N LYS A 133 -3.02 18.10 16.04
CA LYS A 133 -3.40 19.18 16.96
C LYS A 133 -4.63 18.81 17.78
N THR A 134 -5.59 18.11 17.16
CA THR A 134 -6.89 17.77 17.78
C THR A 134 -6.98 16.30 18.18
N ALA A 135 -6.09 15.43 17.70
CA ALA A 135 -6.13 14.00 17.93
C ALA A 135 -5.78 13.55 19.36
N GLY A 136 -6.52 12.55 19.86
CA GLY A 136 -6.18 11.80 21.07
C GLY A 136 -4.94 10.89 20.91
N PRO A 137 -4.37 10.35 22.01
CA PRO A 137 -3.08 9.66 22.01
C PRO A 137 -3.03 8.43 21.08
N VAL A 138 -4.11 7.64 21.03
CA VAL A 138 -4.20 6.46 20.14
C VAL A 138 -4.19 6.89 18.67
N ARG A 139 -4.89 7.97 18.32
CA ARG A 139 -4.94 8.49 16.96
C ARG A 139 -3.58 9.07 16.54
N LYS A 140 -2.92 9.82 17.44
CA LYS A 140 -1.54 10.29 17.24
C LYS A 140 -0.57 9.17 16.88
N MET A 141 -0.65 8.04 17.59
CA MET A 141 0.19 6.87 17.30
C MET A 141 -0.10 6.27 15.92
N ARG A 142 -1.38 6.19 15.50
CA ARG A 142 -1.75 5.69 14.17
C ARG A 142 -1.24 6.57 13.05
N LEU A 143 -1.39 7.89 13.19
CA LEU A 143 -0.91 8.86 12.21
C LEU A 143 0.62 8.80 12.06
N ARG A 144 1.35 8.72 13.18
CA ARG A 144 2.81 8.53 13.15
C ARG A 144 3.22 7.24 12.44
N ARG A 145 2.53 6.13 12.70
CA ARG A 145 2.79 4.86 12.00
C ARG A 145 2.51 4.96 10.50
N ALA A 146 1.42 5.61 10.11
CA ALA A 146 1.09 5.80 8.69
C ALA A 146 2.20 6.60 7.97
N ARG A 147 2.63 7.71 8.57
CA ARG A 147 3.76 8.51 8.07
C ARG A 147 5.04 7.68 7.93
N ASN A 148 5.41 6.94 8.96
CA ASN A 148 6.66 6.17 8.95
C ASN A 148 6.66 5.09 7.85
N ARG A 149 5.53 4.40 7.63
CA ARG A 149 5.41 3.43 6.53
C ARG A 149 5.59 4.08 5.16
N ALA A 150 4.99 5.26 4.95
CA ALA A 150 5.13 5.99 3.68
C ALA A 150 6.58 6.45 3.46
N ILE A 151 7.25 6.94 4.50
CA ILE A 151 8.67 7.32 4.45
C ILE A 151 9.55 6.12 4.09
N GLU A 152 9.36 4.99 4.77
CA GLU A 152 10.13 3.76 4.54
C GLU A 152 9.93 3.23 3.11
N ALA A 153 8.71 3.26 2.59
CA ALA A 153 8.43 2.86 1.22
C ALA A 153 9.08 3.81 0.20
N LEU A 154 9.06 5.11 0.44
CA LEU A 154 9.73 6.11 -0.39
C LEU A 154 11.26 5.93 -0.35
N SER A 155 11.86 5.73 0.81
CA SER A 155 13.31 5.53 0.93
C SER A 155 13.75 4.27 0.21
N ALA A 156 13.04 3.16 0.41
CA ALA A 156 13.34 1.90 -0.29
C ALA A 156 13.18 2.03 -1.82
N THR A 157 12.28 2.88 -2.29
CA THR A 157 12.11 3.14 -3.74
C THR A 157 13.22 4.03 -4.28
N ARG A 158 13.65 5.03 -3.50
CA ARG A 158 14.80 5.88 -3.85
C ARG A 158 16.07 5.05 -4.04
N GLU A 159 16.30 4.06 -3.17
CA GLU A 159 17.44 3.15 -3.25
C GLU A 159 17.42 2.28 -4.51
N SER A 160 16.23 1.97 -5.04
CA SER A 160 16.08 1.19 -6.27
C SER A 160 16.24 2.00 -7.56
N LEU A 161 16.27 3.34 -7.48
CA LEU A 161 16.43 4.19 -8.66
C LEU A 161 17.91 4.33 -9.02
N PRO A 162 18.26 4.28 -10.32
CA PRO A 162 19.65 4.45 -10.74
C PRO A 162 20.16 5.86 -10.40
N PRO A 163 21.47 5.98 -10.08
CA PRO A 163 22.07 7.25 -9.73
C PRO A 163 21.95 8.23 -10.90
N GLY A 164 21.26 9.35 -10.69
CA GLY A 164 21.02 10.35 -11.73
C GLY A 164 19.58 10.45 -12.23
N ALA A 165 18.74 9.41 -12.08
CA ALA A 165 17.33 9.45 -12.50
C ALA A 165 16.51 10.54 -11.79
N LEU A 166 16.91 10.89 -10.57
CA LEU A 166 16.29 11.95 -9.79
C LEU A 166 16.89 13.34 -10.04
N ARG A 167 18.01 13.46 -10.76
CA ARG A 167 18.50 14.78 -11.19
C ARG A 167 17.41 15.39 -12.07
N THR A 168 17.07 16.64 -11.79
CA THR A 168 16.15 17.41 -12.61
C THR A 168 16.61 17.29 -14.05
N THR A 169 15.75 16.77 -14.92
CA THR A 169 15.87 16.90 -16.38
C THR A 169 16.01 18.39 -16.68
N ARG A 170 17.26 18.86 -16.74
CA ARG A 170 17.62 20.18 -17.21
C ARG A 170 18.38 19.92 -18.51
N GLN A 171 17.85 20.48 -19.60
CA GLN A 171 18.46 20.62 -20.93
C GLN A 171 18.31 19.43 -21.90
N GLU A 172 17.11 19.10 -22.39
CA GLU A 172 16.98 18.47 -23.72
C GLU A 172 15.66 18.80 -24.46
N HIS A 173 14.97 19.90 -24.13
CA HIS A 173 14.03 20.50 -25.08
C HIS A 173 14.43 21.97 -25.26
N GLN A 174 14.74 22.26 -26.53
CA GLN A 174 15.31 23.47 -27.13
C GLN A 174 14.61 24.76 -26.74
#